data_AF-A0A6C0LNZ4-F1
#
_entry.id   AF-A0A6C0LNZ4-F1
#
_cell.length_a   1.000
_cell.length_b   1.000
_cell.length_c   1.000
_cell.angle_alpha   90.00
_cell.angle_beta   90.00
_cell.angle_gamma   90.00
#
_symmetry.space_group_name_H-M   'P 1'
#
loop_
_entity.id
_entity.type
_entity.pdbx_description
1 polymer ?
#
loop_
_entity_poly.entity_id
_entity_poly.type
_entity_poly.pdbx_seq_one_letter_code
_entity_poly.pdbx_strand_id
1 'polypeptide(L)'
;MIQLIGIFGIILFINLTNSCTGFLNTAQLQSIRYILTHPNTPVDIRRKTQQILFSEYMPWLKKQVRMFKQSNEKSLKFILEYDLQQYAIIGFLDAIQNFDGNSSLTHFAAKHVQGKMRLGLLELMPLKPLNHYQKYIKKRKFMMPSILSYDKYWLFDKCKRSVEDETNIVLYGPHANNTVVVKETDIITNIKMAVMEMPDQYKSLFFARYDFGSLRKIRSVYKICKMFRYSDETYRKRMNVIHTYLRWRLRKLVF
;
A
#
# COMPACT_ATOMS: atom_id res chain seq x y z
N MET A 1 38.16 21.20 -52.54
CA MET A 1 37.68 21.87 -51.31
C MET A 1 36.16 21.70 -51.10
N ILE A 2 35.33 21.89 -52.13
CA ILE A 2 33.85 21.79 -52.05
C ILE A 2 33.36 20.38 -51.64
N GLN A 3 34.01 19.31 -52.12
CA GLN A 3 33.64 17.93 -51.76
C GLN A 3 33.92 17.58 -50.28
N LEU A 4 34.94 18.16 -49.67
CA LEU A 4 35.29 17.94 -48.26
C LEU A 4 34.26 18.58 -47.31
N ILE A 5 33.73 19.74 -47.70
CA ILE A 5 32.66 20.43 -46.94
C ILE A 5 31.36 19.62 -47.01
N GLY A 6 31.04 19.02 -48.16
CA GLY A 6 29.88 18.14 -48.32
C GLY A 6 29.97 16.89 -47.44
N ILE A 7 31.13 16.23 -47.40
CA ILE A 7 31.35 15.05 -46.56
C ILE A 7 31.26 15.42 -45.06
N PHE A 8 31.84 16.56 -44.66
CA PHE A 8 31.76 17.03 -43.28
C PHE A 8 30.32 17.37 -42.87
N GLY A 9 29.55 17.99 -43.76
CA GLY A 9 28.13 18.27 -43.55
C GLY A 9 27.29 17.00 -43.38
N ILE A 10 27.56 15.95 -44.17
CA ILE A 10 26.87 14.66 -44.07
C ILE A 10 27.22 13.96 -42.74
N ILE A 11 28.49 13.97 -42.32
CA ILE A 11 28.91 13.39 -41.03
C ILE A 11 28.27 14.15 -39.86
N LEU A 12 28.18 15.49 -39.95
CA LEU A 12 27.53 16.31 -38.93
C LEU A 12 26.03 16.01 -38.86
N PHE A 13 25.37 15.85 -40.00
CA PHE A 13 23.94 15.52 -40.09
C PHE A 13 23.65 14.12 -39.51
N ILE A 14 24.50 13.12 -39.78
CA ILE A 14 24.37 11.76 -39.23
C ILE A 14 24.57 11.76 -37.69
N ASN A 15 25.50 12.56 -37.17
CA ASN A 15 25.71 12.68 -35.73
C ASN A 15 24.56 13.44 -35.03
N LEU A 16 23.97 14.43 -35.69
CA LEU A 16 22.78 15.15 -35.20
C LEU A 16 21.55 14.24 -35.18
N THR A 17 21.33 13.41 -36.21
CA THR A 17 20.18 12.48 -36.24
C THR A 17 20.33 11.33 -35.25
N ASN A 18 21.54 10.84 -34.99
CA ASN A 18 21.79 9.85 -33.95
C ASN A 18 21.55 10.40 -32.53
N SER A 19 21.69 11.71 -32.34
CA SER A 19 21.36 12.41 -31.09
C SER A 19 19.84 12.62 -30.90
N CYS A 20 19.04 12.41 -31.95
CA CYS A 20 17.58 12.56 -31.97
C CYS A 20 16.82 11.24 -31.81
N THR A 21 17.47 10.19 -31.31
CA THR A 21 16.74 9.00 -30.87
C THR A 21 16.22 9.26 -29.45
N GLY A 22 14.92 9.06 -29.20
CA GLY A 22 14.30 9.21 -27.86
C GLY A 22 14.76 8.16 -26.84
N PHE A 23 15.96 7.61 -27.02
CA PHE A 23 16.56 6.56 -26.22
C PHE A 23 17.98 6.96 -25.82
N LEU A 24 18.35 6.67 -24.59
CA LEU A 24 19.67 6.96 -24.05
C LEU A 24 20.75 6.18 -24.81
N ASN A 25 21.78 6.88 -25.30
CA ASN A 25 22.97 6.28 -25.92
C ASN A 25 23.71 5.40 -24.90
N THR A 26 24.47 4.40 -25.37
CA THR A 26 25.27 3.50 -24.52
C THR A 26 26.22 4.25 -23.58
N ALA A 27 26.86 5.32 -24.07
CA ALA A 27 27.71 6.20 -23.25
C ALA A 27 26.91 6.96 -22.17
N GLN A 28 25.69 7.42 -22.50
CA GLN A 28 24.79 8.05 -21.54
C GLN A 28 24.30 7.03 -20.50
N LEU A 29 23.99 5.80 -20.92
CA LEU A 29 23.62 4.69 -20.03
C LEU A 29 24.77 4.29 -19.10
N GLN A 30 26.02 4.29 -19.59
CA GLN A 30 27.20 4.07 -18.75
C GLN A 30 27.39 5.20 -17.73
N SER A 31 27.18 6.46 -18.15
CA SER A 31 27.26 7.61 -17.26
C SER A 31 26.18 7.58 -16.19
N ILE A 32 24.94 7.24 -16.58
CA ILE A 32 23.81 7.04 -15.66
C ILE A 32 24.08 5.88 -14.71
N ARG A 33 24.59 4.75 -15.22
CA ARG A 33 25.00 3.61 -14.40
C ARG A 33 26.01 4.06 -13.36
N TYR A 34 27.05 4.78 -13.76
CA TYR A 34 28.06 5.30 -12.85
C TYR A 34 27.44 6.22 -11.78
N ILE A 35 26.61 7.19 -12.18
CA ILE A 35 25.95 8.11 -11.24
C ILE A 35 25.08 7.35 -10.21
N LEU A 36 24.33 6.34 -10.65
CA LEU A 36 23.42 5.58 -9.79
C LEU A 36 24.13 4.61 -8.84
N THR A 37 25.24 4.00 -9.27
CA THR A 37 25.92 2.95 -8.50
C THR A 37 27.11 3.44 -7.68
N HIS A 38 27.75 4.55 -8.07
CA HIS A 38 28.99 4.97 -7.41
C HIS A 38 28.71 5.52 -6.00
N PRO A 39 29.40 5.03 -4.95
CA PRO A 39 29.13 5.41 -3.57
C PRO A 39 29.41 6.89 -3.29
N ASN A 40 30.35 7.49 -4.04
CA ASN A 40 30.77 8.87 -3.87
C ASN A 40 29.92 9.88 -4.64
N THR A 41 28.89 9.44 -5.39
CA THR A 41 27.99 10.37 -6.07
C THR A 41 27.13 11.12 -5.04
N PRO A 42 27.10 12.47 -5.07
CA PRO A 42 26.22 13.27 -4.22
C PRO A 42 24.75 12.84 -4.35
N VAL A 43 24.05 12.77 -3.22
CA VAL A 43 22.65 12.32 -3.14
C VAL A 43 21.73 13.17 -4.04
N ASP A 44 21.97 14.47 -4.12
CA ASP A 44 21.17 15.38 -4.95
C ASP A 44 21.31 15.12 -6.44
N ILE A 45 22.53 14.81 -6.89
CA ILE A 45 22.80 14.43 -8.29
C ILE A 45 22.08 13.12 -8.60
N ARG A 46 22.22 12.12 -7.71
CA ARG A 46 21.52 10.84 -7.85
C ARG A 46 20.01 11.04 -7.95
N ARG A 47 19.41 11.83 -7.06
CA ARG A 47 17.96 12.12 -7.07
C ARG A 47 17.50 12.81 -8.37
N LYS A 48 18.24 13.81 -8.85
CA LYS A 48 17.93 14.48 -10.12
C LYS A 48 18.01 13.53 -11.31
N THR A 49 19.03 12.68 -11.37
CA THR A 49 19.15 11.66 -12.42
C THR A 49 18.00 10.67 -12.39
N GLN A 50 17.56 10.23 -11.21
CA GLN A 50 16.39 9.36 -11.06
C GLN A 50 15.10 10.03 -11.54
N GLN A 51 14.92 11.34 -11.27
CA GLN A 51 13.76 12.10 -11.75
C GLN A 51 13.73 12.21 -13.28
N ILE A 52 14.87 12.49 -13.91
CA ILE A 52 14.99 12.56 -15.37
C ILE A 52 14.69 11.18 -15.99
N LEU A 53 15.26 10.11 -15.44
CA LEU A 53 14.95 8.75 -15.88
C LEU A 53 13.45 8.46 -15.78
N PHE A 54 12.82 8.85 -14.67
CA PHE A 54 11.39 8.63 -14.48
C PHE A 54 10.52 9.32 -15.54
N SER A 55 10.82 10.58 -15.89
CA SER A 55 10.07 11.30 -16.92
C SER A 55 10.24 10.66 -18.30
N GLU A 56 11.47 10.28 -18.67
CA GLU A 56 11.77 9.69 -19.97
C GLU A 56 11.16 8.30 -20.15
N TYR A 57 11.11 7.49 -19.09
CA TYR A 57 10.58 6.13 -19.16
C TYR A 57 9.06 6.05 -18.97
N MET A 58 8.36 7.17 -18.74
CA MET A 58 6.90 7.19 -18.56
C MET A 58 6.12 6.62 -19.76
N PRO A 59 6.46 6.91 -21.03
CA PRO A 59 5.80 6.29 -22.19
C PRO A 59 6.01 4.77 -22.23
N TRP A 60 7.21 4.29 -21.86
CA TRP A 60 7.51 2.86 -21.78
C TRP A 60 6.67 2.19 -20.68
N LEU A 61 6.53 2.81 -19.51
CA LEU A 61 5.67 2.30 -18.43
C LEU A 61 4.20 2.19 -18.84
N LYS A 62 3.66 3.23 -19.51
CA LYS A 62 2.29 3.19 -20.04
C LYS A 62 2.10 2.02 -21.01
N LYS A 63 3.08 1.77 -21.88
CA LYS A 63 3.06 0.60 -22.78
C LYS A 63 3.05 -0.72 -22.01
N GLN A 64 3.88 -0.86 -20.97
CA GLN A 64 3.91 -2.07 -20.12
C GLN A 64 2.56 -2.31 -19.43
N VAL A 65 1.93 -1.26 -18.90
CA VAL A 65 0.61 -1.34 -18.26
C VAL A 65 -0.46 -1.82 -19.24
N ARG A 66 -0.50 -1.26 -20.46
CA ARG A 66 -1.45 -1.67 -21.50
C ARG A 66 -1.26 -3.12 -21.89
N MET A 67 -0.03 -3.55 -22.14
CA MET A 67 0.28 -4.95 -22.45
C MET A 67 -0.15 -5.88 -21.31
N PHE A 68 0.17 -5.53 -20.06
CA PHE A 68 -0.22 -6.32 -18.89
C PHE A 68 -1.75 -6.43 -18.76
N LYS A 69 -2.47 -5.33 -19.04
CA LYS A 69 -3.93 -5.29 -19.01
C LYS A 69 -4.55 -6.16 -20.08
N GLN A 70 -4.03 -6.11 -21.31
CA GLN A 70 -4.45 -6.97 -22.41
C GLN A 70 -4.23 -8.45 -22.10
N SER A 71 -3.06 -8.83 -21.58
CA SER A 71 -2.76 -10.22 -21.22
C SER A 71 -3.61 -10.76 -20.06
N ASN A 72 -4.18 -9.88 -19.22
CA ASN A 72 -4.95 -10.24 -18.03
C ASN A 72 -6.36 -9.63 -18.03
N GLU A 73 -6.95 -9.41 -19.21
CA GLU A 73 -8.18 -8.64 -19.40
C GLU A 73 -9.34 -9.13 -18.50
N LYS A 74 -9.53 -10.45 -18.41
CA LYS A 74 -10.58 -11.07 -17.57
C LYS A 74 -10.44 -10.70 -16.09
N SER A 75 -9.21 -10.66 -15.58
CA SER A 75 -8.93 -10.41 -14.16
C SER A 75 -8.88 -8.92 -13.83
N LEU A 76 -8.53 -8.08 -14.82
CA LEU A 76 -8.34 -6.63 -14.67
C LEU A 76 -9.52 -5.80 -15.19
N LYS A 77 -10.64 -6.43 -15.60
CA LYS A 77 -11.81 -5.73 -16.16
C LYS A 77 -12.28 -4.55 -15.32
N PHE A 78 -12.21 -4.68 -13.99
CA PHE A 78 -12.67 -3.66 -13.03
C PHE A 78 -11.57 -2.75 -12.50
N ILE A 79 -10.32 -2.96 -12.91
CA ILE A 79 -9.17 -2.20 -12.43
C ILE A 79 -8.86 -1.09 -13.43
N LEU A 80 -8.83 0.15 -12.94
CA LEU A 80 -8.51 1.32 -13.75
C LEU A 80 -7.06 1.26 -14.21
N GLU A 81 -6.79 1.69 -15.44
CA GLU A 81 -5.43 1.72 -15.99
C GLU A 81 -4.52 2.62 -15.16
N TYR A 82 -5.04 3.74 -14.66
CA TYR A 82 -4.33 4.66 -13.79
C TYR A 82 -3.86 4.00 -12.49
N ASP A 83 -4.71 3.20 -11.84
CA ASP A 83 -4.35 2.52 -10.60
C ASP A 83 -3.22 1.53 -10.85
N LEU A 84 -3.31 0.76 -11.94
CA LEU A 84 -2.26 -0.19 -12.33
C LEU A 84 -0.96 0.53 -12.72
N GLN A 85 -1.06 1.72 -13.32
CA GLN A 85 0.09 2.57 -13.63
C GLN A 85 0.83 3.01 -12.37
N GLN A 86 0.15 3.27 -11.25
CA GLN A 86 0.82 3.57 -9.98
C GLN A 86 1.71 2.42 -9.51
N TYR A 87 1.23 1.18 -9.62
CA TYR A 87 2.06 0.00 -9.29
C TYR A 87 3.25 -0.15 -10.25
N ALA A 88 3.07 0.13 -11.54
CA ALA A 88 4.18 0.13 -12.50
C ALA A 88 5.24 1.20 -12.14
N ILE A 89 4.80 2.39 -11.74
CA ILE A 89 5.68 3.48 -11.27
C ILE A 89 6.47 3.04 -10.04
N ILE A 90 5.82 2.47 -9.04
CA ILE A 90 6.49 1.95 -7.83
C ILE A 90 7.53 0.90 -8.20
N GLY A 91 7.18 -0.04 -9.09
CA GLY A 91 8.12 -1.08 -9.55
C GLY A 91 9.31 -0.50 -10.29
N PHE A 92 9.11 0.57 -11.06
CA PHE A 92 10.21 1.25 -11.75
C PHE A 92 11.12 2.00 -10.79
N LEU A 93 10.57 2.69 -9.79
CA LEU A 93 11.36 3.37 -8.76
C LEU A 93 12.19 2.36 -7.95
N ASP A 94 11.57 1.24 -7.55
CA ASP A 94 12.27 0.14 -6.87
C ASP A 94 13.41 -0.41 -7.75
N ALA A 95 13.20 -0.51 -9.07
CA ALA A 95 14.24 -0.95 -9.99
C ALA A 95 15.40 0.05 -10.10
N ILE A 96 15.09 1.35 -10.21
CA ILE A 96 16.12 2.40 -10.31
C ILE A 96 16.98 2.44 -9.03
N GLN A 97 16.37 2.25 -7.85
CA GLN A 97 17.09 2.25 -6.58
C GLN A 97 18.04 1.05 -6.44
N ASN A 98 17.66 -0.10 -7.00
CA ASN A 98 18.41 -1.36 -6.88
C ASN A 98 19.22 -1.72 -8.13
N PHE A 99 19.36 -0.79 -9.07
CA PHE A 99 19.99 -1.07 -10.36
C PHE A 99 21.50 -1.28 -10.18
N ASP A 100 21.97 -2.49 -10.53
CA ASP A 100 23.39 -2.88 -10.48
C ASP A 100 24.14 -2.57 -11.79
N GLY A 101 23.38 -2.24 -12.84
CA GLY A 101 23.89 -1.91 -14.16
C GLY A 101 24.36 -3.09 -15.01
N ASN A 102 24.15 -4.33 -14.57
CA ASN A 102 24.59 -5.52 -15.30
C ASN A 102 23.82 -5.78 -16.60
N SER A 103 22.64 -5.17 -16.74
CA SER A 103 21.80 -5.24 -17.94
C SER A 103 21.24 -3.86 -18.29
N SER A 104 20.52 -3.75 -19.41
CA SER A 104 19.81 -2.51 -19.73
C SER A 104 18.77 -2.18 -18.65
N LEU A 105 18.58 -0.90 -18.35
CA LEU A 105 17.64 -0.46 -17.31
C LEU A 105 16.23 -0.98 -17.57
N THR A 106 15.78 -1.01 -18.82
CA THR A 106 14.46 -1.54 -19.20
C THR A 106 14.33 -3.04 -18.96
N HIS A 107 15.39 -3.81 -19.27
CA HIS A 107 15.39 -5.25 -19.04
C HIS A 107 15.37 -5.57 -17.54
N PHE A 108 16.22 -4.89 -16.76
CA PHE A 108 16.24 -5.01 -15.31
C PHE A 108 14.90 -4.62 -14.68
N ALA A 109 14.38 -3.44 -15.06
CA ALA A 109 13.17 -2.89 -14.49
C ALA A 109 11.90 -3.66 -14.87
N ALA A 110 11.87 -4.34 -16.03
CA ALA A 110 10.70 -5.11 -16.46
C ALA A 110 10.24 -6.12 -15.40
N LYS A 111 11.18 -6.81 -14.73
CA LYS A 111 10.87 -7.77 -13.67
C LYS A 111 10.21 -7.11 -12.46
N HIS A 112 10.74 -5.97 -12.03
CA HIS A 112 10.20 -5.22 -10.89
C HIS A 112 8.83 -4.62 -11.20
N VAL A 113 8.69 -4.01 -12.38
CA VAL A 113 7.44 -3.41 -12.88
C VAL A 113 6.34 -4.48 -12.96
N GLN A 114 6.62 -5.63 -13.58
CA GLN A 114 5.67 -6.74 -13.65
C GLN A 114 5.32 -7.30 -12.26
N GLY A 115 6.32 -7.44 -11.37
CA GLY A 115 6.11 -7.89 -10.00
C GLY A 115 5.14 -7.01 -9.22
N LYS A 116 5.32 -5.68 -9.28
CA LYS A 116 4.42 -4.73 -8.61
C LYS A 116 3.05 -4.65 -9.28
N MET A 117 2.95 -4.69 -10.61
CA MET A 117 1.64 -4.75 -11.28
C MET A 117 0.86 -6.02 -10.90
N ARG A 118 1.53 -7.15 -10.72
CA ARG A 118 0.93 -8.38 -10.21
C ARG A 118 0.48 -8.26 -8.74
N LEU A 119 1.21 -7.52 -7.92
CA LEU A 119 0.75 -7.15 -6.57
C LEU A 119 -0.49 -6.26 -6.66
N GLY A 120 -0.49 -5.26 -7.53
CA GLY A 120 -1.63 -4.37 -7.77
C GLY A 120 -2.88 -5.12 -8.21
N LEU A 121 -2.75 -6.14 -9.07
CA LEU A 121 -3.84 -7.05 -9.39
C LEU A 121 -4.44 -7.68 -8.11
N LEU A 122 -3.62 -8.20 -7.20
CA LEU A 122 -4.09 -8.85 -5.99
C LEU A 122 -4.72 -7.89 -4.98
N GLU A 123 -4.21 -6.66 -4.90
CA GLU A 123 -4.65 -5.65 -3.92
C GLU A 123 -5.86 -4.86 -4.38
N LEU A 124 -5.95 -4.54 -5.68
CA LEU A 124 -7.04 -3.79 -6.28
C LEU A 124 -8.24 -4.66 -6.67
N MET A 125 -8.07 -6.00 -6.73
CA MET A 125 -9.20 -6.88 -7.03
C MET A 125 -10.28 -6.76 -5.95
N PRO A 126 -11.56 -6.59 -6.34
CA PRO A 126 -12.67 -6.47 -5.40
C PRO A 126 -12.88 -7.78 -4.60
N LEU A 127 -12.45 -8.91 -5.15
CA LEU A 127 -12.43 -10.20 -4.48
C LEU A 127 -10.99 -10.71 -4.41
N LYS A 128 -10.47 -10.93 -3.21
CA LYS A 128 -9.13 -11.52 -3.03
C LYS A 128 -9.17 -13.01 -3.37
N PRO A 129 -8.21 -13.50 -4.18
CA PRO A 129 -8.04 -14.94 -4.36
C PRO A 129 -7.70 -15.59 -3.03
N LEU A 130 -8.21 -16.80 -2.81
CA LEU A 130 -7.93 -17.57 -1.61
C LEU A 130 -6.46 -17.96 -1.58
N ASN A 131 -5.81 -17.82 -0.42
CA ASN A 131 -4.46 -18.33 -0.25
C ASN A 131 -4.45 -19.87 -0.25
N HIS A 132 -3.27 -20.48 -0.40
CA HIS A 132 -3.12 -21.95 -0.49
C HIS A 132 -3.83 -22.68 0.66
N TYR A 133 -3.60 -22.21 1.89
CA TYR A 133 -4.23 -22.76 3.08
C TYR A 133 -5.77 -22.66 3.04
N GLN A 134 -6.32 -21.52 2.62
CA GLN A 134 -7.77 -21.33 2.52
C GLN A 134 -8.40 -22.21 1.43
N LYS A 135 -7.73 -22.36 0.29
CA LYS A 135 -8.23 -23.12 -0.85
C LYS A 135 -8.17 -24.63 -0.58
N TYR A 136 -7.03 -25.13 -0.10
CA TYR A 136 -6.77 -26.57 -0.01
C TYR A 136 -7.01 -27.14 1.38
N ILE A 137 -6.60 -26.44 2.44
CA ILE A 137 -6.80 -26.93 3.82
C ILE A 137 -8.23 -26.66 4.29
N LYS A 138 -8.70 -25.41 4.15
CA LYS A 138 -10.06 -25.02 4.56
C LYS A 138 -11.14 -25.29 3.50
N LYS A 139 -10.77 -25.87 2.35
CA LYS A 139 -11.67 -26.23 1.24
C LYS A 139 -12.65 -25.13 0.83
N ARG A 140 -12.26 -23.86 0.93
CA ARG A 140 -13.12 -22.75 0.53
C ARG A 140 -13.17 -22.67 -0.99
N LYS A 141 -14.38 -22.54 -1.53
CA LYS A 141 -14.63 -22.50 -2.98
C LYS A 141 -14.73 -21.08 -3.54
N PHE A 142 -15.14 -20.11 -2.72
CA PHE A 142 -15.45 -18.75 -3.16
C PHE A 142 -14.37 -17.77 -2.71
N MET A 143 -14.00 -16.83 -3.60
CA MET A 143 -13.08 -15.74 -3.28
C MET A 143 -13.63 -14.89 -2.13
N MET A 144 -12.75 -14.32 -1.30
CA MET A 144 -13.20 -13.46 -0.21
C MET A 144 -13.36 -12.02 -0.71
N PRO A 145 -14.49 -11.34 -0.44
CA PRO A 145 -14.59 -9.92 -0.72
C PRO A 145 -13.47 -9.17 -0.01
N SER A 146 -12.77 -8.32 -0.75
CA SER A 146 -11.67 -7.49 -0.26
C SER A 146 -12.18 -6.27 0.53
N ILE A 147 -13.52 -6.06 0.57
CA ILE A 147 -14.19 -5.08 1.42
C ILE A 147 -13.56 -5.17 2.79
N LEU A 148 -12.83 -4.11 3.14
CA LEU A 148 -11.99 -3.93 4.33
C LEU A 148 -12.10 -5.08 5.32
N SER A 149 -11.00 -5.81 5.53
CA SER A 149 -10.87 -6.76 6.63
C SER A 149 -11.61 -6.20 7.85
N TYR A 150 -12.61 -6.94 8.33
CA TYR A 150 -13.42 -6.57 9.49
C TYR A 150 -12.54 -6.19 10.69
N ASP A 151 -11.30 -6.68 10.72
CA ASP A 151 -10.30 -6.44 11.75
C ASP A 151 -9.68 -5.02 11.69
N LYS A 152 -9.72 -4.33 10.54
CA LYS A 152 -9.11 -2.98 10.38
C LYS A 152 -9.82 -1.87 11.16
N TYR A 153 -11.08 -2.08 11.55
CA TYR A 153 -11.91 -1.09 12.23
C TYR A 153 -11.76 -1.09 13.75
N TRP A 154 -11.14 -2.13 14.32
CA TRP A 154 -11.13 -2.33 15.77
C TRP A 154 -9.97 -1.58 16.39
N LEU A 155 -10.31 -0.53 17.14
CA LEU A 155 -9.36 0.26 17.92
C LEU A 155 -8.60 -0.62 18.93
N PHE A 156 -9.28 -1.60 19.53
CA PHE A 156 -8.76 -2.40 20.63
C PHE A 156 -7.94 -3.62 20.20
N ASP A 157 -8.18 -4.16 19.00
CA ASP A 157 -7.35 -5.25 18.45
C ASP A 157 -5.92 -4.77 18.13
N LYS A 158 -5.68 -3.44 18.14
CA LYS A 158 -4.37 -2.81 17.94
C LYS A 158 -3.66 -2.42 19.23
N CYS A 159 -4.34 -2.47 20.39
CA CYS A 159 -3.70 -2.22 21.68
C CYS A 159 -2.82 -3.42 22.03
N LYS A 160 -1.50 -3.28 21.89
CA LYS A 160 -0.55 -4.28 22.36
C LYS A 160 -0.31 -4.07 23.85
N ARG A 161 -0.35 -5.15 24.63
CA ARG A 161 0.11 -5.15 26.02
C ARG A 161 1.63 -4.94 26.03
N SER A 162 2.12 -4.16 27.00
CA SER A 162 3.56 -4.03 27.21
C SER A 162 4.17 -5.40 27.47
N VAL A 163 5.37 -5.64 26.94
CA VAL A 163 6.14 -6.87 27.18
C VAL A 163 6.65 -6.91 28.62
N GLU A 164 6.78 -5.75 29.25
CA GLU A 164 7.37 -5.57 30.58
C GLU A 164 6.35 -5.66 31.72
N ASP A 165 5.09 -5.32 31.46
CA ASP A 165 3.98 -5.37 32.42
C ASP A 165 2.66 -5.66 31.70
N GLU A 166 2.05 -6.82 31.99
CA GLU A 166 0.77 -7.22 31.37
C GLU A 166 -0.40 -6.27 31.69
N THR A 167 -0.23 -5.38 32.69
CA THR A 167 -1.23 -4.41 33.16
C THR A 167 -1.17 -3.06 32.42
N ASN A 168 -0.16 -2.86 31.57
CA ASN A 168 0.08 -1.60 30.87
C ASN A 168 -0.22 -1.76 29.37
N ILE A 169 -1.00 -0.83 28.81
CA ILE A 169 -1.31 -0.76 27.38
C ILE A 169 -0.42 0.30 26.72
N VAL A 170 0.27 -0.10 25.66
CA VAL A 170 1.03 0.84 24.82
C VAL A 170 0.12 1.39 23.73
N LEU A 171 -0.13 2.68 23.79
CA LEU A 171 -0.87 3.40 22.76
C LEU A 171 0.11 4.06 21.79
N TYR A 172 0.03 3.66 20.51
CA TYR A 172 0.85 4.26 19.46
C TYR A 172 0.16 5.53 18.93
N GLY A 173 0.80 6.67 19.13
CA GLY A 173 0.42 7.93 18.48
C GLY A 173 0.67 7.92 16.95
N PRO A 174 0.25 8.97 16.24
CA PRO A 174 0.42 9.10 14.78
C PRO A 174 1.89 9.22 14.33
N HIS A 175 2.81 9.47 15.27
CA HIS A 175 4.24 9.53 15.04
C HIS A 175 4.96 8.44 15.85
N ALA A 176 5.99 7.82 15.25
CA ALA A 176 6.71 6.66 15.79
C ALA A 176 7.30 6.85 17.19
N ASN A 177 7.42 8.10 17.66
CA ASN A 177 8.05 8.46 18.94
C ASN A 177 7.05 8.83 20.05
N ASN A 178 5.74 8.84 19.78
CA ASN A 178 4.71 9.20 20.78
C ASN A 178 4.04 7.93 21.33
N THR A 179 4.80 7.16 22.12
CA THR A 179 4.26 6.02 22.87
C THR A 179 3.82 6.49 24.25
N VAL A 180 2.52 6.44 24.52
CA VAL A 180 1.99 6.71 25.86
C VAL A 180 1.68 5.37 26.52
N VAL A 181 2.28 5.13 27.68
CA VAL A 181 1.99 3.98 28.54
C VAL A 181 0.89 4.39 29.50
N VAL A 182 -0.27 3.76 29.39
CA VAL A 182 -1.41 4.01 30.27
C VAL A 182 -1.82 2.69 30.91
N LYS A 183 -2.22 2.75 32.19
CA LYS A 183 -2.75 1.60 32.92
C LYS A 183 -4.01 1.09 32.23
N GLU A 184 -4.10 -0.22 32.02
CA GLU A 184 -5.25 -0.89 31.39
C GLU A 184 -6.56 -0.56 32.12
N THR A 185 -6.52 -0.47 33.46
CA THR A 185 -7.67 -0.13 34.31
C THR A 185 -8.26 1.24 33.99
N ASP A 186 -7.41 2.23 33.74
CA ASP A 186 -7.84 3.62 33.55
C ASP A 186 -8.46 3.80 32.16
N ILE A 187 -7.86 3.16 31.14
CA ILE A 187 -8.43 3.11 29.79
C ILE A 187 -9.80 2.41 29.82
N ILE A 188 -9.87 1.24 30.46
CA ILE A 188 -11.12 0.48 30.57
C ILE A 188 -12.20 1.33 31.24
N THR A 189 -11.85 2.03 32.32
CA THR A 189 -12.79 2.89 33.07
C THR A 189 -13.27 4.06 32.22
N ASN A 190 -12.38 4.74 31.51
CA ASN A 190 -12.72 5.84 30.61
C ASN A 190 -13.62 5.38 29.45
N ILE A 191 -13.35 4.21 28.88
CA ILE A 191 -14.22 3.61 27.85
C ILE A 191 -15.59 3.28 28.42
N LYS A 192 -15.66 2.66 29.60
CA LYS A 192 -16.92 2.35 30.27
C LYS A 192 -17.77 3.60 30.44
N MET A 193 -17.19 4.66 30.99
CA MET A 193 -17.90 5.94 31.15
C MET A 193 -18.39 6.47 29.80
N ALA A 194 -17.54 6.47 28.78
CA ALA A 194 -17.92 6.93 27.44
C ALA A 194 -19.04 6.09 26.80
N VAL A 195 -19.04 4.76 26.99
CA VAL A 195 -20.10 3.88 26.47
C VAL A 195 -21.40 4.07 27.26
N MET A 196 -21.31 4.33 28.57
CA MET A 196 -22.49 4.55 29.41
C MET A 196 -23.25 5.83 29.04
N GLU A 197 -22.55 6.85 28.52
CA GLU A 197 -23.13 8.08 27.96
C GLU A 197 -23.86 7.86 26.63
N MET A 198 -23.65 6.74 25.95
CA MET A 198 -24.27 6.49 24.64
C MET A 198 -25.75 6.07 24.76
N PRO A 199 -26.55 6.29 23.70
CA PRO A 199 -27.89 5.72 23.61
C PRO A 199 -27.90 4.19 23.78
N ASP A 200 -28.95 3.65 24.39
CA ASP A 200 -29.01 2.24 24.80
C ASP A 200 -28.82 1.24 23.66
N GLN A 201 -29.24 1.60 22.45
CA GLN A 201 -29.02 0.78 21.26
C GLN A 201 -27.54 0.56 20.92
N TYR A 202 -26.67 1.53 21.23
CA TYR A 202 -25.22 1.44 20.99
C TYR A 202 -24.51 0.81 22.19
N LYS A 203 -24.95 1.15 23.40
CA LYS A 203 -24.50 0.55 24.66
C LYS A 203 -24.72 -0.97 24.68
N SER A 204 -25.94 -1.41 24.37
CA SER A 204 -26.29 -2.84 24.27
C SER A 204 -25.49 -3.55 23.19
N LEU A 205 -25.30 -2.92 22.03
CA LEU A 205 -24.50 -3.48 20.93
C LEU A 205 -23.02 -3.63 21.32
N PHE A 206 -22.45 -2.65 22.02
CA PHE A 206 -21.08 -2.68 22.50
C PHE A 206 -20.87 -3.78 23.54
N PHE A 207 -21.72 -3.85 24.57
CA PHE A 207 -21.62 -4.86 25.62
C PHE A 207 -22.09 -6.26 25.20
N ALA A 208 -22.83 -6.38 24.10
CA ALA A 208 -23.04 -7.68 23.47
C ALA A 208 -21.73 -8.28 22.91
N ARG A 209 -20.82 -7.41 22.46
CA ARG A 209 -19.52 -7.76 21.91
C ARG A 209 -18.45 -7.93 22.98
N TYR A 210 -18.38 -6.99 23.91
CA TYR A 210 -17.32 -6.85 24.88
C TYR A 210 -17.80 -7.08 26.31
N ASP A 211 -16.95 -7.74 27.09
CA ASP A 211 -17.17 -7.92 28.51
C ASP A 211 -17.20 -6.59 29.24
N PHE A 212 -18.16 -6.45 30.15
CA PHE A 212 -18.29 -5.22 30.92
C PHE A 212 -17.06 -4.99 31.79
N GLY A 213 -16.50 -6.03 32.42
CA GLY A 213 -15.37 -5.89 33.34
C GLY A 213 -14.05 -5.60 32.64
N SER A 214 -13.70 -6.45 31.68
CA SER A 214 -12.37 -6.55 31.08
C SER A 214 -12.27 -6.01 29.65
N LEU A 215 -13.38 -5.60 29.04
CA LEU A 215 -13.49 -5.26 27.62
C LEU A 215 -12.96 -6.37 26.67
N ARG A 216 -12.86 -7.61 27.15
CA ARG A 216 -12.51 -8.76 26.30
C ARG A 216 -13.67 -9.13 25.40
N LYS A 217 -13.37 -9.58 24.20
CA LYS A 217 -14.39 -10.01 23.22
C LYS A 217 -15.07 -11.29 23.68
N ILE A 218 -16.37 -11.23 23.96
CA ILE A 218 -17.17 -12.40 24.39
C ILE A 218 -17.78 -13.13 23.18
N ARG A 219 -18.22 -12.39 22.15
CA ARG A 219 -19.01 -12.94 21.04
C ARG A 219 -18.44 -12.59 19.68
N SER A 220 -18.60 -13.49 18.71
CA SER A 220 -18.31 -13.22 17.29
C SER A 220 -19.33 -12.25 16.68
N VAL A 221 -18.97 -11.59 15.57
CA VAL A 221 -19.87 -10.61 14.91
C VAL A 221 -21.13 -11.33 14.45
N TYR A 222 -20.96 -12.49 13.83
CA TYR A 222 -22.04 -13.38 13.41
C TYR A 222 -23.05 -13.66 14.53
N LYS A 223 -22.57 -13.99 15.75
CA LYS A 223 -23.46 -14.27 16.89
C LYS A 223 -24.26 -13.03 17.30
N ILE A 224 -23.66 -11.85 17.25
CA ILE A 224 -24.33 -10.58 17.56
C ILE A 224 -25.35 -10.22 16.48
N CYS A 225 -24.97 -10.29 15.20
CA CYS A 225 -25.88 -10.09 14.08
C CYS A 225 -27.11 -10.99 14.20
N LYS A 226 -26.93 -12.26 14.59
CA LYS A 226 -28.02 -13.19 14.86
C LYS A 226 -28.90 -12.78 16.05
N MET A 227 -28.30 -12.34 17.17
CA MET A 227 -29.03 -11.89 18.36
C MET A 227 -29.87 -10.64 18.11
N PHE A 228 -29.32 -9.65 17.41
CA PHE A 228 -29.97 -8.36 17.13
C PHE A 228 -30.75 -8.33 15.81
N ARG A 229 -30.76 -9.44 15.06
CA ARG A 229 -31.34 -9.55 13.71
C ARG A 229 -30.80 -8.48 12.76
N TYR A 230 -29.51 -8.22 12.81
CA TYR A 230 -28.83 -7.30 11.90
C TYR A 230 -28.18 -8.05 10.74
N SER A 231 -28.13 -7.39 9.58
CA SER A 231 -27.14 -7.75 8.56
C SER A 231 -25.75 -7.34 9.03
N ASP A 232 -24.72 -8.00 8.49
CA ASP A 232 -23.32 -7.67 8.79
C ASP A 232 -23.00 -6.19 8.49
N GLU A 233 -23.61 -5.64 7.45
CA GLU A 233 -23.46 -4.23 7.05
C GLU A 233 -24.10 -3.27 8.05
N THR A 234 -25.30 -3.60 8.56
CA THR A 234 -25.96 -2.80 9.61
C THR A 234 -25.15 -2.81 10.91
N TYR A 235 -24.63 -3.97 11.31
CA TYR A 235 -23.72 -4.07 12.44
C TYR A 235 -22.48 -3.19 12.22
N ARG A 236 -21.86 -3.26 11.04
CA ARG A 236 -20.67 -2.47 10.68
C ARG A 236 -20.93 -0.98 10.81
N LYS A 237 -22.02 -0.47 10.22
CA LYS A 237 -22.38 0.95 10.29
C LYS A 237 -22.57 1.41 11.74
N ARG A 238 -23.33 0.65 12.54
CA ARG A 238 -23.59 0.98 13.96
C ARG A 238 -22.31 0.95 14.80
N MET A 239 -21.48 -0.07 14.61
CA MET A 239 -20.22 -0.19 15.34
C MET A 239 -19.21 0.90 14.93
N ASN A 240 -19.22 1.34 13.67
CA ASN A 240 -18.41 2.46 13.22
C ASN A 240 -18.80 3.79 13.90
N VAL A 241 -20.09 4.02 14.17
CA VAL A 241 -20.55 5.16 14.96
C VAL A 241 -19.97 5.11 16.38
N ILE A 242 -20.07 3.95 17.03
CA ILE A 242 -19.50 3.72 18.37
C ILE A 242 -17.99 4.01 18.38
N HIS A 243 -17.25 3.46 17.41
CA HIS A 243 -15.81 3.69 17.33
C HIS A 243 -15.44 5.14 17.07
N THR A 244 -16.19 5.83 16.21
CA THR A 244 -15.95 7.25 15.91
C THR A 244 -16.18 8.10 17.16
N TYR A 245 -17.25 7.81 17.91
CA TYR A 245 -17.53 8.46 19.19
C TYR A 245 -16.42 8.20 20.22
N LEU A 246 -16.03 6.93 20.42
CA LEU A 246 -14.98 6.57 21.36
C LEU A 246 -13.64 7.21 20.98
N ARG A 247 -13.29 7.22 19.69
CA ARG A 247 -12.09 7.90 19.21
C ARG A 247 -12.12 9.39 19.53
N TRP A 248 -13.25 10.06 19.30
CA TRP A 248 -13.40 11.47 19.62
C TRP A 248 -13.32 11.74 21.13
N ARG A 249 -14.02 10.95 21.95
CA ARG A 249 -14.08 11.11 23.41
C ARG A 249 -12.73 10.83 24.08
N LEU A 250 -12.03 9.81 23.60
CA LEU A 250 -10.74 9.38 24.13
C LEU A 250 -9.57 10.13 23.47
N ARG A 251 -9.79 11.08 22.57
CA ARG A 251 -8.70 11.88 21.98
C ARG A 251 -7.79 12.47 23.05
N LYS A 252 -8.37 12.96 24.16
CA LYS A 252 -7.63 13.54 25.29
C LYS A 252 -6.70 12.56 26.02
N LEU A 253 -6.84 11.25 25.79
CA LEU A 253 -6.01 10.20 26.40
C LEU A 253 -4.99 9.61 25.40
N VAL A 254 -5.12 9.92 24.11
CA VAL A 254 -4.39 9.25 23.02
C VAL A 254 -3.71 10.25 22.05
N PHE A 255 -3.95 11.57 22.20
CA PHE A 255 -3.40 12.64 21.37
C PHE A 255 -3.06 13.89 22.19
#